data_AF-A0A917A004-F1
#
_entry.id   AF-A0A917A004-F1
#
_cell.length_a   1.000
_cell.length_b   1.000
_cell.length_c   1.000
_cell.angle_alpha   90.00
_cell.angle_beta   90.00
_cell.angle_gamma   90.00
#
_symmetry.space_group_name_H-M   'P 1'
#
loop_
_entity.id
_entity.type
_entity.pdbx_description
1 polymer ?
#
loop_
_entity_poly.entity_id
_entity_poly.type
_entity_poly.pdbx_seq_one_letter_code
_entity_poly.pdbx_strand_id
1 'polypeptide(L)'
;MLHAQKQEVIYEVDGIVVQSVYLIELKDLTEKDIHSIQEVDDPSKIDRLGYHQVKKLVQITTKNFVNRPDSLKQIPSSKQMQRIKGKWHLNNKPNPYSGPFRDYYVNGKLQGKGTFKDGKLDGERWLFFEDGKVSEQMQYKNGFPDGKEVRYFLDGEIKQIGFYENGYEVGEWKKFHPNGNLKQVSFFSENGKLNGEVKSYYSTGALKGSSNFVNGELVETKKEKKLQQLYEAGEQYFKLANFSKAIEEFSHCIKLKSTWNDAYFARGTAYLNNNQFEKALADFNQAIQIEPLDAYAYTNRAFTLLRKQEFEDANKPESDHKSPIFGSSKVDVTVEAIDQICKDLQKAKGLGDESRMLLEALLNYCN
;
A
#
# COMPACT_ATOMS: atom_id res chain seq x y z
N MET A 1 16.29 9.60 32.64
CA MET A 1 17.49 9.39 31.80
C MET A 1 17.26 8.11 31.00
N LEU A 2 16.86 8.25 29.73
CA LEU A 2 16.71 7.12 28.83
C LEU A 2 18.09 6.49 28.60
N HIS A 3 18.21 5.19 28.85
CA HIS A 3 19.41 4.41 28.56
C HIS A 3 19.78 4.58 27.07
N ALA A 4 20.92 5.22 26.79
CA ALA A 4 21.54 5.16 25.49
C ALA A 4 22.02 3.70 25.29
N GLN A 5 21.29 2.93 24.49
CA GLN A 5 21.77 1.64 24.03
C GLN A 5 23.05 1.88 23.22
N LYS A 6 24.14 1.25 23.64
CA LYS A 6 25.42 1.27 22.94
C LYS A 6 25.26 0.56 21.59
N GLN A 7 25.25 1.31 20.49
CA GLN A 7 25.31 0.72 19.15
C GLN A 7 26.74 0.25 18.89
N GLU A 8 26.93 -1.05 18.73
CA GLU A 8 28.26 -1.62 18.46
C GLU A 8 28.75 -1.25 17.05
N VAL A 9 27.85 -1.19 16.08
CA VAL A 9 28.15 -0.84 14.69
C VAL A 9 27.21 0.25 14.22
N ILE A 10 27.76 1.31 13.61
CA ILE A 10 27.00 2.33 12.89
C ILE A 10 27.26 2.18 11.40
N TYR A 11 26.22 2.31 10.59
CA TYR A 11 26.31 2.43 9.14
C TYR A 11 26.05 3.88 8.74
N GLU A 12 26.91 4.41 7.89
CA GLU A 12 26.77 5.73 7.28
C GLU A 12 26.80 5.57 5.77
N VAL A 13 25.80 6.09 5.07
CA VAL A 13 25.73 6.03 3.61
C VAL A 13 25.75 7.46 3.07
N ASP A 14 26.72 7.79 2.23
CA ASP A 14 26.90 9.13 1.65
C ASP A 14 26.93 10.26 2.70
N GLY A 15 27.50 9.99 3.89
CA GLY A 15 27.54 10.92 5.01
C GLY A 15 26.24 11.02 5.82
N ILE A 16 25.27 10.11 5.61
CA ILE A 16 24.01 10.04 6.34
C ILE A 16 24.02 8.79 7.23
N VAL A 17 23.84 8.98 8.53
CA VAL A 17 23.72 7.87 9.49
C VAL A 17 22.44 7.09 9.23
N VAL A 18 22.58 5.79 9.02
CA VAL A 18 21.46 4.85 8.95
C VAL A 18 21.05 4.49 10.38
N GLN A 19 19.90 5.01 10.82
CA GLN A 19 19.39 4.73 12.16
C GLN A 19 19.03 3.24 12.28
N SER A 20 19.10 2.68 13.49
CA SER A 20 18.90 1.24 13.72
C SER A 20 17.56 0.70 13.21
N VAL A 21 16.50 1.52 13.28
CA VAL A 21 15.16 1.19 12.77
C VAL A 21 15.11 1.08 11.24
N TYR A 22 16.10 1.65 10.54
CA TYR A 22 16.20 1.67 9.08
C TYR A 22 17.29 0.72 8.56
N LEU A 23 17.87 -0.14 9.40
CA LEU A 23 18.86 -1.14 8.94
C LEU A 23 18.30 -2.10 7.90
N ILE A 24 16.97 -2.30 7.87
CA ILE A 24 16.34 -3.11 6.82
C ILE A 24 16.50 -2.48 5.42
N GLU A 25 16.58 -1.15 5.33
CA GLU A 25 16.80 -0.45 4.06
C GLU A 25 18.17 -0.79 3.45
N LEU A 26 19.17 -1.16 4.27
CA LEU A 26 20.46 -1.62 3.74
C LEU A 26 20.33 -2.89 2.87
N LYS A 27 19.24 -3.66 3.01
CA LYS A 27 18.97 -4.81 2.13
C LYS A 27 18.63 -4.39 0.70
N ASP A 28 18.16 -3.15 0.52
CA ASP A 28 17.84 -2.59 -0.79
C ASP A 28 19.10 -2.08 -1.51
N LEU A 29 20.22 -2.01 -0.81
CA LEU A 29 21.51 -1.65 -1.38
C LEU A 29 22.17 -2.85 -2.04
N THR A 30 22.49 -2.74 -3.33
CA THR A 30 23.16 -3.81 -4.08
C THR A 30 24.60 -3.43 -4.43
N GLU A 31 25.43 -4.41 -4.82
CA GLU A 31 26.78 -4.15 -5.35
C GLU A 31 26.77 -3.19 -6.56
N LYS A 32 25.65 -3.13 -7.29
CA LYS A 32 25.50 -2.19 -8.41
C LYS A 32 25.43 -0.75 -7.94
N ASP A 33 24.94 -0.48 -6.73
CA ASP A 33 24.78 0.86 -6.17
C ASP A 33 26.05 1.36 -5.46
N ILE A 34 26.85 0.44 -4.93
CA ILE A 34 28.01 0.73 -4.08
C ILE A 34 29.24 1.10 -4.93
N HIS A 35 29.84 2.25 -4.62
CA HIS A 35 31.15 2.63 -5.15
C HIS A 35 32.28 2.11 -4.26
N SER A 36 32.17 2.31 -2.94
CA SER A 36 33.16 1.86 -1.97
C SER A 36 32.54 1.63 -0.60
N ILE A 37 33.15 0.73 0.18
CA ILE A 37 32.85 0.52 1.60
C ILE A 37 34.16 0.70 2.36
N GLN A 38 34.12 1.50 3.41
CA GLN A 38 35.23 1.71 4.32
C GLN A 38 34.79 1.34 5.74
N GLU A 39 35.53 0.44 6.37
CA GLU A 39 35.33 0.07 7.76
C GLU A 39 36.33 0.82 8.63
N VAL A 40 35.84 1.42 9.72
CA VAL A 40 36.64 2.15 10.69
C VAL A 40 36.40 1.55 12.06
N ASP A 41 37.42 0.87 12.58
CA ASP A 41 37.38 0.19 13.89
C ASP A 41 38.26 0.91 14.94
N ASP A 42 38.99 1.96 14.54
CA ASP A 42 39.84 2.75 15.45
C ASP A 42 38.97 3.72 16.26
N PRO A 43 38.83 3.51 17.60
CA PRO A 43 37.95 4.33 18.43
C PRO A 43 38.31 5.81 18.40
N SER A 44 39.59 6.16 18.26
CA SER A 44 40.02 7.56 18.20
C SER A 44 39.61 8.23 16.89
N LYS A 45 39.56 7.47 15.78
CA LYS A 45 39.04 7.99 14.50
C LYS A 45 37.52 8.16 14.57
N ILE A 46 36.81 7.19 15.14
CA ILE A 46 35.36 7.21 15.27
C ILE A 46 34.90 8.38 16.17
N ASP A 47 35.57 8.59 17.32
CA ASP A 47 35.28 9.73 18.22
C ASP A 47 35.55 11.09 17.54
N ARG A 48 36.62 11.21 16.74
CA ARG A 48 36.91 12.42 15.94
C ARG A 48 35.84 12.73 14.89
N LEU A 49 35.12 11.71 14.43
CA LEU A 49 33.98 11.87 13.52
C LEU A 49 32.68 12.24 14.26
N GLY A 50 32.72 12.37 15.59
CA GLY A 50 31.58 12.74 16.42
C GLY A 50 30.72 11.56 16.88
N TYR A 51 31.18 10.32 16.65
CA TYR A 51 30.48 9.11 17.06
C TYR A 51 31.08 8.59 18.37
N HIS A 52 30.47 8.94 19.49
CA HIS A 52 30.95 8.48 20.81
C HIS A 52 30.42 7.10 21.17
N GLN A 53 31.28 6.28 21.80
CA GLN A 53 30.94 4.94 22.30
C GLN A 53 30.57 3.88 21.23
N VAL A 54 30.98 4.11 19.99
CA VAL A 54 30.76 3.21 18.84
C VAL A 54 31.99 2.33 18.63
N LYS A 55 31.82 1.01 18.42
CA LYS A 55 32.96 0.09 18.22
C LYS A 55 33.42 0.05 16.76
N LYS A 56 32.49 0.17 15.81
CA LYS A 56 32.74 0.11 14.38
C LYS A 56 31.85 1.08 13.62
N LEU A 57 32.44 1.79 12.67
CA LEU A 57 31.73 2.62 11.71
C LEU A 57 31.95 2.04 10.31
N VAL A 58 30.86 1.72 9.62
CA VAL A 58 30.88 1.27 8.21
C VAL A 58 30.38 2.42 7.35
N GLN A 59 31.29 3.03 6.60
CA GLN A 59 30.99 4.11 5.68
C GLN A 59 30.83 3.56 4.26
N ILE A 60 29.67 3.80 3.66
CA ILE A 60 29.31 3.34 2.33
C ILE A 60 29.18 4.57 1.45
N THR A 61 29.88 4.58 0.32
CA THR A 61 29.73 5.61 -0.71
C THR A 61 29.03 4.99 -1.90
N THR A 62 27.95 5.61 -2.36
CA THR A 62 27.17 5.16 -3.51
C THR A 62 27.73 5.75 -4.81
N LYS A 63 27.56 5.04 -5.92
CA LYS A 63 27.89 5.57 -7.27
C LYS A 63 27.07 6.81 -7.60
N ASN A 64 25.81 6.85 -7.14
CA ASN A 64 24.94 8.01 -7.31
C ASN A 64 25.48 9.25 -6.61
N PHE A 65 26.09 9.10 -5.43
CA PHE A 65 26.74 10.22 -4.74
C PHE A 65 28.02 10.67 -5.45
N VAL A 66 28.89 9.74 -5.87
CA VAL A 66 30.13 10.09 -6.58
C VAL A 66 29.83 10.91 -7.84
N ASN A 67 28.87 10.44 -8.65
CA ASN A 67 28.48 11.08 -9.91
C ASN A 67 27.66 12.37 -9.73
N ARG A 68 27.31 12.74 -8.50
CA ARG A 68 26.52 13.94 -8.22
C ARG A 68 27.39 15.20 -8.38
N PRO A 69 26.90 16.26 -9.05
CA PRO A 69 27.58 17.55 -9.09
C PRO A 69 27.86 18.10 -7.69
N ASP A 70 29.01 18.74 -7.50
CA ASP A 70 29.42 19.25 -6.19
C ASP A 70 28.45 20.32 -5.64
N SER A 71 27.84 21.11 -6.53
CA SER A 71 26.79 22.06 -6.16
C SER A 71 25.59 21.39 -5.49
N LEU A 72 25.26 20.14 -5.87
CA LEU A 72 24.18 19.37 -5.26
C LEU A 72 24.62 18.61 -4.01
N LYS A 73 25.90 18.23 -3.91
CA LYS A 73 26.48 17.64 -2.68
C LYS A 73 26.51 18.64 -1.51
N GLN A 74 26.61 19.93 -1.79
CA GLN A 74 26.59 21.00 -0.78
C GLN A 74 25.19 21.25 -0.17
N ILE A 75 24.13 20.78 -0.83
CA ILE A 75 22.76 20.91 -0.30
C ILE A 75 22.56 19.85 0.78
N PRO A 76 22.25 20.26 2.04
CA PRO A 76 22.14 19.31 3.13
C PRO A 76 20.92 18.39 2.98
N SER A 77 21.00 17.21 3.57
CA SER A 77 19.86 16.34 3.78
C SER A 77 19.17 16.65 5.10
N SER A 78 17.84 16.56 5.15
CA SER A 78 17.11 16.66 6.42
C SER A 78 17.46 15.50 7.37
N LYS A 79 17.92 14.37 6.82
CA LYS A 79 18.41 13.21 7.60
C LYS A 79 19.73 13.52 8.34
N GLN A 80 20.39 14.63 8.04
CA GLN A 80 21.58 15.15 8.74
C GLN A 80 21.25 16.33 9.66
N MET A 81 19.97 16.56 9.94
CA MET A 81 19.48 17.64 10.77
C MET A 81 18.82 17.09 12.04
N GLN A 82 18.65 17.97 13.02
CA GLN A 82 17.94 17.70 14.26
C GLN A 82 16.74 18.61 14.41
N ARG A 83 15.72 18.13 15.12
CA ARG A 83 14.51 18.90 15.39
C ARG A 83 14.51 19.46 16.82
N ILE A 84 14.59 20.78 16.96
CA ILE A 84 14.58 21.48 18.25
C ILE A 84 13.32 22.34 18.32
N LYS A 85 12.45 22.08 19.31
CA LYS A 85 11.17 22.78 19.48
C LYS A 85 10.35 22.87 18.17
N GLY A 86 10.33 21.78 17.41
CA GLY A 86 9.58 21.68 16.16
C GLY A 86 10.28 22.24 14.91
N LYS A 87 11.42 22.93 15.05
CA LYS A 87 12.20 23.52 13.95
C LYS A 87 13.39 22.64 13.57
N TRP A 88 13.76 22.63 12.30
CA TRP A 88 14.95 21.96 11.78
C TRP A 88 16.19 22.82 11.94
N HIS A 89 17.25 22.19 12.45
CA HIS A 89 18.57 22.77 12.63
C HIS A 89 19.59 21.81 12.02
N LEU A 90 20.61 22.34 11.35
CA LEU A 90 21.79 21.55 11.04
C LEU A 90 22.40 21.04 12.36
N ASN A 91 22.94 19.82 12.33
CA ASN A 91 23.60 19.25 13.50
C ASN A 91 24.68 20.22 14.02
N ASN A 92 24.72 20.39 15.34
CA ASN A 92 25.64 21.30 16.03
C ASN A 92 25.51 22.79 15.66
N LYS A 93 24.41 23.21 15.02
CA LYS A 93 24.11 24.63 14.78
C LYS A 93 22.93 25.10 15.65
N PRO A 94 23.08 26.24 16.36
CA PRO A 94 22.05 26.72 17.30
C PRO A 94 20.85 27.34 16.59
N ASN A 95 21.03 27.89 15.39
CA ASN A 95 19.99 28.63 14.68
C ASN A 95 19.18 27.70 13.76
N PRO A 96 17.85 27.92 13.65
CA PRO A 96 17.02 27.20 12.70
C PRO A 96 17.52 27.36 11.27
N TYR A 97 17.53 26.25 10.52
CA TYR A 97 18.04 26.24 9.16
C TYR A 97 17.08 26.94 8.20
N SER A 98 17.62 27.75 7.29
CA SER A 98 16.87 28.33 6.17
C SER A 98 17.65 28.07 4.89
N GLY A 99 16.99 27.49 3.89
CA GLY A 99 17.62 27.10 2.64
C GLY A 99 17.06 25.80 2.06
N PRO A 100 17.54 25.41 0.87
CA PRO A 100 17.12 24.18 0.22
C PRO A 100 17.66 22.95 0.96
N PHE A 101 16.95 21.83 0.85
CA PHE A 101 17.42 20.53 1.30
C PHE A 101 17.08 19.44 0.28
N ARG A 102 17.82 18.33 0.32
CA ARG A 102 17.62 17.16 -0.51
C ARG A 102 17.81 15.88 0.29
N ASP A 103 16.79 15.04 0.30
CA ASP A 103 16.84 13.72 0.90
C ASP A 103 17.07 12.66 -0.17
N TYR A 104 17.73 11.60 0.23
CA TYR A 104 18.12 10.51 -0.64
C TYR A 104 17.71 9.17 -0.05
N TYR A 105 17.36 8.24 -0.93
CA TYR A 105 17.29 6.83 -0.62
C TYR A 105 18.68 6.31 -0.26
N VAL A 106 18.74 5.14 0.39
CA VAL A 106 20.01 4.53 0.80
C VAL A 106 20.91 4.22 -0.40
N ASN A 107 20.35 3.99 -1.60
CA ASN A 107 21.10 3.83 -2.85
C ASN A 107 21.63 5.15 -3.45
N GLY A 108 21.41 6.29 -2.78
CA GLY A 108 21.88 7.61 -3.21
C GLY A 108 20.99 8.29 -4.26
N LYS A 109 19.87 7.70 -4.66
CA LYS A 109 18.88 8.36 -5.54
C LYS A 109 18.08 9.40 -4.78
N LEU A 110 17.61 10.44 -5.49
CA LEU A 110 16.82 11.52 -4.89
C LEU A 110 15.48 10.98 -4.39
N GLN A 111 15.19 11.19 -3.11
CA GLN A 111 13.94 10.81 -2.45
C GLN A 111 13.01 12.02 -2.31
N GLY A 112 13.58 13.19 -2.04
CA GLY A 112 12.79 14.41 -1.95
C GLY A 112 13.63 15.68 -1.93
N LYS A 113 13.02 16.80 -2.28
CA LYS A 113 13.63 18.14 -2.20
C LYS A 113 12.62 19.17 -1.72
N GLY A 114 13.09 20.23 -1.10
CA GLY A 114 12.23 21.34 -0.64
C GLY A 114 13.06 22.45 -0.03
N THR A 115 12.39 23.40 0.62
CA THR A 115 13.02 24.54 1.28
C THR A 115 12.54 24.65 2.72
N PHE A 116 13.47 24.95 3.61
CA PHE A 116 13.15 25.38 4.97
C PHE A 116 13.27 26.91 5.08
N LYS A 117 12.39 27.51 5.86
CA LYS A 117 12.45 28.89 6.33
C LYS A 117 12.28 28.89 7.84
N ASP A 118 13.27 29.41 8.57
CA ASP A 118 13.30 29.37 10.04
C ASP A 118 13.04 27.96 10.61
N GLY A 119 13.65 26.96 9.98
CA GLY A 119 13.55 25.54 10.33
C GLY A 119 12.20 24.89 10.03
N LYS A 120 11.33 25.52 9.23
CA LYS A 120 10.00 24.99 8.87
C LYS A 120 9.85 24.89 7.37
N LEU A 121 9.14 23.86 6.87
CA LEU A 121 8.89 23.72 5.43
C LEU A 121 8.16 24.95 4.91
N ASP A 122 8.63 25.51 3.80
CA ASP A 122 8.07 26.72 3.20
C ASP A 122 8.27 26.67 1.68
N GLY A 123 7.18 26.78 0.92
CA GLY A 123 7.13 26.57 -0.52
C GLY A 123 6.92 25.10 -0.91
N GLU A 124 7.37 24.75 -2.12
CA GLU A 124 7.09 23.43 -2.70
C GLU A 124 7.99 22.33 -2.11
N ARG A 125 7.36 21.21 -1.77
CA ARG A 125 8.01 19.95 -1.45
C ARG A 125 7.72 18.95 -2.55
N TRP A 126 8.77 18.29 -3.02
CA TRP A 126 8.70 17.24 -4.03
C TRP A 126 9.24 15.96 -3.43
N LEU A 127 8.50 14.87 -3.58
CA LEU A 127 8.95 13.51 -3.30
C LEU A 127 8.99 12.69 -4.59
N PHE A 128 9.86 11.69 -4.61
CA PHE A 128 10.09 10.84 -5.77
C PHE A 128 9.96 9.38 -5.36
N PHE A 129 9.61 8.52 -6.30
CA PHE A 129 9.82 7.08 -6.21
C PHE A 129 11.30 6.76 -6.47
N GLU A 130 11.72 5.53 -6.16
CA GLU A 130 13.11 5.08 -6.40
C GLU A 130 13.51 4.99 -7.88
N ASP A 131 12.55 4.96 -8.79
CA ASP A 131 12.79 5.05 -10.24
C ASP A 131 13.03 6.51 -10.70
N GLY A 132 12.90 7.48 -9.79
CA GLY A 132 13.09 8.91 -10.03
C GLY A 132 11.85 9.65 -10.50
N LYS A 133 10.71 8.97 -10.71
CA LYS A 133 9.44 9.64 -11.02
C LYS A 133 8.90 10.35 -9.79
N VAL A 134 8.13 11.41 -10.00
CA VAL A 134 7.51 12.17 -8.90
C VAL A 134 6.43 11.32 -8.24
N SER A 135 6.48 11.19 -6.92
CA SER A 135 5.45 10.51 -6.13
C SER A 135 4.49 11.49 -5.47
N GLU A 136 4.97 12.67 -5.10
CA GLU A 136 4.18 13.70 -4.43
C GLU A 136 4.72 15.11 -4.69
N GLN A 137 3.79 16.05 -4.83
CA GLN A 137 4.03 17.49 -4.82
C GLN A 137 3.09 18.11 -3.78
N MET A 138 3.64 18.91 -2.87
CA MET A 138 2.88 19.54 -1.80
C MET A 138 3.40 20.96 -1.55
N GLN A 139 2.48 21.90 -1.34
CA GLN A 139 2.81 23.27 -0.94
C GLN A 139 2.79 23.40 0.60
N TYR A 140 3.77 24.10 1.14
CA TYR A 140 3.87 24.38 2.56
C TYR A 140 4.00 25.88 2.84
N LYS A 141 3.44 26.30 3.97
CA LYS A 141 3.64 27.64 4.51
C LYS A 141 3.88 27.53 6.00
N ASN A 142 5.01 28.06 6.48
CA ASN A 142 5.36 28.06 7.91
C ASN A 142 5.24 26.66 8.56
N GLY A 143 5.61 25.62 7.81
CA GLY A 143 5.64 24.22 8.26
C GLY A 143 4.32 23.45 8.13
N PHE A 144 3.24 24.09 7.68
CA PHE A 144 1.94 23.45 7.48
C PHE A 144 1.65 23.28 5.99
N PRO A 145 0.98 22.18 5.57
CA PRO A 145 0.40 22.08 4.23
C PRO A 145 -0.49 23.28 3.94
N ASP A 146 -0.23 24.01 2.86
CA ASP A 146 -0.94 25.23 2.51
C ASP A 146 -0.84 25.43 1.00
N GLY A 147 -1.90 25.04 0.30
CA GLY A 147 -1.98 25.00 -1.16
C GLY A 147 -2.20 23.59 -1.69
N LYS A 148 -1.85 23.40 -2.96
CA LYS A 148 -2.19 22.20 -3.73
C LYS A 148 -1.34 20.99 -3.31
N GLU A 149 -2.00 19.85 -3.16
CA GLU A 149 -1.36 18.53 -3.14
C GLU A 149 -1.63 17.80 -4.46
N VAL A 150 -0.62 17.13 -5.00
CA VAL A 150 -0.79 16.09 -6.02
C VAL A 150 0.07 14.88 -5.66
N ARG A 151 -0.55 13.70 -5.58
CA ARG A 151 0.14 12.42 -5.43
C ARG A 151 -0.04 11.58 -6.68
N TYR A 152 0.96 10.77 -7.00
CA TYR A 152 1.01 9.98 -8.23
C TYR A 152 1.12 8.48 -7.92
N PHE A 153 0.70 7.66 -8.86
CA PHE A 153 1.07 6.25 -8.95
C PHE A 153 2.46 6.11 -9.60
N LEU A 154 3.04 4.91 -9.51
CA LEU A 154 4.39 4.63 -10.05
C LEU A 154 4.46 4.76 -11.58
N ASP A 155 3.34 4.57 -12.29
CA ASP A 155 3.26 4.83 -13.74
C ASP A 155 3.31 6.32 -14.08
N GLY A 156 2.97 7.20 -13.14
CA GLY A 156 2.91 8.65 -13.27
C GLY A 156 1.49 9.21 -13.32
N GLU A 157 0.45 8.37 -13.29
CA GLU A 157 -0.94 8.81 -13.25
C GLU A 157 -1.28 9.43 -11.89
N ILE A 158 -2.22 10.39 -11.87
CA ILE A 158 -2.63 11.06 -10.63
C ILE A 158 -3.34 10.05 -9.74
N LYS A 159 -2.85 9.88 -8.51
CA LYS A 159 -3.47 9.08 -7.45
C LYS A 159 -4.42 9.90 -6.60
N GLN A 160 -4.04 11.14 -6.30
CA GLN A 160 -4.81 12.04 -5.45
C GLN A 160 -4.50 13.50 -5.77
N ILE A 161 -5.50 14.35 -5.64
CA ILE A 161 -5.37 15.80 -5.78
C ILE A 161 -6.36 16.50 -4.86
N GLY A 162 -5.90 17.58 -4.24
CA GLY A 162 -6.69 18.38 -3.33
C GLY A 162 -5.94 19.65 -2.91
N PHE A 163 -6.53 20.37 -1.97
CA PHE A 163 -5.97 21.60 -1.44
C PHE A 163 -5.99 21.59 0.09
N TYR A 164 -4.95 22.17 0.67
CA TYR A 164 -4.86 22.48 2.09
C TYR A 164 -4.92 23.98 2.31
N GLU A 165 -5.46 24.40 3.45
CA GLU A 165 -5.35 25.75 3.98
C GLU A 165 -4.98 25.66 5.46
N ASN A 166 -3.84 26.25 5.85
CA ASN A 166 -3.30 26.21 7.22
C ASN A 166 -3.25 24.79 7.84
N GLY A 167 -2.95 23.79 7.02
CA GLY A 167 -2.85 22.38 7.42
C GLY A 167 -4.16 21.60 7.40
N TYR A 168 -5.29 22.23 7.06
CA TYR A 168 -6.59 21.56 6.93
C TYR A 168 -6.92 21.26 5.47
N GLU A 169 -7.46 20.08 5.19
CA GLU A 169 -8.02 19.75 3.87
C GLU A 169 -9.21 20.67 3.59
N VAL A 170 -9.27 21.30 2.42
CA VAL A 170 -10.36 22.20 2.04
C VAL A 170 -10.85 21.93 0.64
N GLY A 171 -12.13 22.20 0.41
CA GLY A 171 -12.76 22.09 -0.90
C GLY A 171 -12.87 20.65 -1.40
N GLU A 172 -12.82 20.49 -2.73
CA GLU A 172 -12.96 19.20 -3.39
C GLU A 172 -11.65 18.40 -3.38
N TRP A 173 -11.75 17.15 -2.96
CA TRP A 173 -10.67 16.17 -2.95
C TRP A 173 -11.00 15.02 -3.87
N LYS A 174 -10.08 14.66 -4.76
CA LYS A 174 -10.24 13.55 -5.70
C LYS A 174 -9.17 12.50 -5.47
N LYS A 175 -9.59 11.24 -5.45
CA LYS A 175 -8.71 10.07 -5.49
C LYS A 175 -9.06 9.26 -6.73
N PHE A 176 -8.07 8.61 -7.31
CA PHE A 176 -8.21 7.83 -8.54
C PHE A 176 -7.77 6.39 -8.32
N HIS A 177 -8.28 5.50 -9.17
CA HIS A 177 -7.77 4.16 -9.35
C HIS A 177 -6.53 4.20 -10.26
N PRO A 178 -5.66 3.17 -10.25
CA PRO A 178 -4.48 3.11 -11.12
C PRO A 178 -4.79 3.21 -12.62
N ASN A 179 -6.01 2.89 -13.04
CA ASN A 179 -6.44 3.04 -14.44
C ASN A 179 -6.94 4.46 -14.79
N GLY A 180 -6.72 5.44 -13.91
CA GLY A 180 -7.11 6.84 -14.10
C GLY A 180 -8.57 7.16 -13.80
N ASN A 181 -9.43 6.15 -13.59
CA ASN A 181 -10.82 6.40 -13.23
C ASN A 181 -10.94 6.95 -11.81
N LEU A 182 -11.92 7.82 -11.61
CA LEU A 182 -12.22 8.37 -10.30
C LEU A 182 -12.52 7.23 -9.32
N LYS A 183 -11.97 7.31 -8.12
CA LYS A 183 -12.19 6.36 -7.01
C LYS A 183 -13.03 6.98 -5.92
N GLN A 184 -12.76 8.25 -5.61
CA GLN A 184 -13.47 8.98 -4.57
C GLN A 184 -13.49 10.48 -4.88
N VAL A 185 -14.62 11.12 -4.57
CA VAL A 185 -14.74 12.57 -4.44
C VAL A 185 -15.23 12.87 -3.03
N SER A 186 -14.55 13.78 -2.35
CA SER A 186 -14.93 14.26 -1.01
C SER A 186 -14.90 15.79 -0.99
N PHE A 187 -15.65 16.39 -0.08
CA PHE A 187 -15.68 17.84 0.11
C PHE A 187 -15.39 18.16 1.57
N PHE A 188 -14.51 19.13 1.80
CA PHE A 188 -14.12 19.57 3.14
C PHE A 188 -14.41 21.06 3.33
N SER A 189 -14.94 21.41 4.51
CA SER A 189 -15.08 22.81 4.94
C SER A 189 -13.74 23.40 5.38
N GLU A 190 -13.70 24.72 5.55
CA GLU A 190 -12.51 25.50 5.94
C GLU A 190 -11.83 25.03 7.24
N ASN A 191 -12.57 24.33 8.11
CA ASN A 191 -12.06 23.74 9.35
C ASN A 191 -11.59 22.28 9.21
N GLY A 192 -11.45 21.77 7.97
CA GLY A 192 -10.93 20.43 7.70
C GLY A 192 -11.92 19.29 7.90
N LYS A 193 -13.21 19.58 7.98
CA LYS A 193 -14.25 18.56 8.22
C LYS A 193 -14.97 18.20 6.94
N LEU A 194 -15.30 16.91 6.77
CA LEU A 194 -16.13 16.45 5.66
C LEU A 194 -17.49 17.16 5.68
N ASN A 195 -17.86 17.75 4.56
CA ASN A 195 -19.10 18.49 4.43
C ASN A 195 -19.62 18.44 2.99
N GLY A 196 -20.73 17.76 2.79
CA GLY A 196 -21.31 17.49 1.46
C GLY A 196 -21.35 16.01 1.12
N GLU A 197 -21.64 15.72 -0.14
CA GLU A 197 -21.78 14.35 -0.65
C GLU A 197 -20.40 13.77 -0.99
N VAL A 198 -20.00 12.71 -0.30
CA VAL A 198 -18.83 11.89 -0.63
C VAL A 198 -19.26 10.80 -1.59
N LYS A 199 -18.64 10.73 -2.77
CA LYS A 199 -18.91 9.70 -3.78
C LYS A 199 -17.75 8.74 -3.89
N SER A 200 -18.06 7.46 -4.04
CA SER A 200 -17.09 6.40 -4.32
C SER A 200 -17.47 5.71 -5.62
N TYR A 201 -16.45 5.26 -6.36
CA TYR A 201 -16.60 4.71 -7.69
C TYR A 201 -15.77 3.44 -7.83
N TYR A 202 -16.29 2.50 -8.60
CA TYR A 202 -15.56 1.31 -9.04
C TYR A 202 -14.48 1.69 -10.05
N SER A 203 -13.49 0.83 -10.24
CA SER A 203 -12.45 1.02 -11.26
C SER A 203 -13.02 1.09 -12.68
N THR A 204 -14.24 0.61 -12.92
CA THR A 204 -14.98 0.80 -14.17
C THR A 204 -15.50 2.23 -14.38
N GLY A 205 -15.42 3.09 -13.37
CA GLY A 205 -16.03 4.42 -13.33
C GLY A 205 -17.49 4.41 -12.88
N ALA A 206 -18.11 3.24 -12.67
CA ALA A 206 -19.46 3.13 -12.16
C ALA A 206 -19.55 3.61 -10.70
N LEU A 207 -20.65 4.28 -10.33
CA LEU A 207 -20.86 4.74 -8.95
C LEU A 207 -20.98 3.54 -8.00
N LYS A 208 -20.02 3.41 -7.07
CA LYS A 208 -20.06 2.41 -5.98
C LYS A 208 -21.04 2.83 -4.90
N GLY A 209 -21.15 4.12 -4.61
CA GLY A 209 -22.11 4.65 -3.65
C GLY A 209 -21.77 6.08 -3.26
N SER A 210 -22.69 6.71 -2.55
CA SER A 210 -22.45 8.02 -1.95
C SER A 210 -22.92 8.06 -0.50
N SER A 211 -22.42 9.03 0.25
CA SER A 211 -22.77 9.28 1.63
C SER A 211 -22.70 10.78 1.91
N ASN A 212 -23.66 11.32 2.64
CA ASN A 212 -23.70 12.75 2.92
C ASN A 212 -23.11 13.05 4.30
N PHE A 213 -22.31 14.10 4.39
CA PHE A 213 -21.71 14.55 5.64
C PHE A 213 -22.10 16.00 5.94
N VAL A 214 -22.31 16.30 7.22
CA VAL A 214 -22.49 17.67 7.70
C VAL A 214 -21.52 17.89 8.87
N ASN A 215 -20.57 18.82 8.70
CA ASN A 215 -19.59 19.17 9.74
C ASN A 215 -18.85 17.93 10.32
N GLY A 216 -18.48 16.99 9.45
CA GLY A 216 -17.78 15.75 9.78
C GLY A 216 -18.68 14.58 10.19
N GLU A 217 -19.98 14.80 10.38
CA GLU A 217 -20.91 13.76 10.80
C GLU A 217 -21.64 13.15 9.61
N LEU A 218 -21.69 11.81 9.55
CA LEU A 218 -22.41 11.06 8.53
C LEU A 218 -23.92 11.21 8.72
N VAL A 219 -24.61 11.62 7.67
CA VAL A 219 -26.08 11.66 7.59
C VAL A 219 -26.57 10.38 6.92
N GLU A 220 -26.75 9.33 7.71
CA GLU A 220 -27.20 8.03 7.22
C GLU A 220 -28.66 8.04 6.77
N THR A 221 -28.92 7.41 5.63
CA THR A 221 -30.27 7.10 5.20
C THR A 221 -30.77 5.78 5.80
N LYS A 222 -32.10 5.63 5.93
CA LYS A 222 -32.71 4.36 6.34
C LYS A 222 -32.28 3.19 5.45
N LYS A 223 -32.08 3.44 4.15
CA LYS A 223 -31.66 2.42 3.17
C LYS A 223 -30.23 1.96 3.43
N GLU A 224 -29.29 2.89 3.63
CA GLU A 224 -27.89 2.56 3.93
C GLU A 224 -27.77 1.82 5.26
N LYS A 225 -28.46 2.28 6.29
CA LYS A 225 -28.50 1.60 7.59
C LYS A 225 -29.01 0.18 7.46
N LYS A 226 -30.09 -0.05 6.70
CA LYS A 226 -30.62 -1.39 6.47
C LYS A 226 -29.64 -2.26 5.68
N LEU A 227 -29.00 -1.71 4.66
CA LEU A 227 -28.00 -2.40 3.86
C LEU A 227 -26.81 -2.86 4.72
N GLN A 228 -26.29 -1.96 5.56
CA GLN A 228 -25.20 -2.25 6.50
C GLN A 228 -25.58 -3.36 7.48
N GLN A 229 -26.77 -3.27 8.10
CA GLN A 229 -27.26 -4.29 9.04
C GLN A 229 -27.39 -5.68 8.40
N LEU A 230 -27.87 -5.76 7.16
CA LEU A 230 -27.98 -7.03 6.43
C LEU A 230 -26.58 -7.61 6.14
N TYR A 231 -25.65 -6.76 5.70
CA TYR A 231 -24.29 -7.21 5.39
C TYR A 231 -23.57 -7.71 6.64
N GLU A 232 -23.65 -6.96 7.74
CA GLU A 232 -23.13 -7.37 9.04
C GLU A 232 -23.75 -8.69 9.53
N ALA A 233 -25.07 -8.86 9.41
CA ALA A 233 -25.74 -10.11 9.76
C ALA A 233 -25.21 -11.29 8.92
N GLY A 234 -25.01 -11.08 7.62
CA GLY A 234 -24.42 -12.07 6.72
C GLY A 234 -23.01 -12.48 7.15
N GLU A 235 -22.15 -11.50 7.50
CA GLU A 235 -20.80 -11.78 8.02
C GLU A 235 -20.83 -12.54 9.35
N GLN A 236 -21.76 -12.22 10.25
CA GLN A 236 -21.89 -12.94 11.52
C GLN A 236 -22.30 -14.39 11.30
N TYR A 237 -23.29 -14.65 10.44
CA TYR A 237 -23.66 -16.02 10.10
C TYR A 237 -22.53 -16.77 9.41
N PHE A 238 -21.77 -16.11 8.55
CA PHE A 238 -20.59 -16.70 7.89
C PHE A 238 -19.52 -17.12 8.91
N LYS A 239 -19.20 -16.25 9.89
CA LYS A 239 -18.25 -16.55 10.98
C LYS A 239 -18.70 -17.74 11.84
N LEU A 240 -20.01 -17.92 12.00
CA LEU A 240 -20.61 -19.07 12.70
C LEU A 240 -20.73 -20.32 11.82
N ALA A 241 -20.14 -20.31 10.61
CA ALA A 241 -20.25 -21.35 9.59
C ALA A 241 -21.71 -21.66 9.16
N ASN A 242 -22.66 -20.77 9.46
CA ASN A 242 -24.03 -20.87 8.99
C ASN A 242 -24.16 -20.25 7.60
N PHE A 243 -23.55 -20.92 6.62
CA PHE A 243 -23.42 -20.39 5.26
C PHE A 243 -24.77 -20.17 4.59
N SER A 244 -25.78 -21.01 4.85
CA SER A 244 -27.12 -20.85 4.29
C SER A 244 -27.77 -19.53 4.72
N LYS A 245 -27.67 -19.15 5.99
CA LYS A 245 -28.17 -17.85 6.45
C LYS A 245 -27.31 -16.69 5.96
N ALA A 246 -25.99 -16.85 5.89
CA ALA A 246 -25.11 -15.84 5.30
C ALA A 246 -25.50 -15.53 3.84
N ILE A 247 -25.75 -16.56 3.04
CA ILE A 247 -26.21 -16.45 1.65
C ILE A 247 -27.53 -15.67 1.56
N GLU A 248 -28.47 -15.93 2.46
CA GLU A 248 -29.76 -15.23 2.52
C GLU A 248 -29.57 -13.72 2.76
N GLU A 249 -28.78 -13.35 3.77
CA GLU A 249 -28.56 -11.94 4.12
C GLU A 249 -27.79 -11.18 3.03
N PHE A 250 -26.76 -11.79 2.43
CA PHE A 250 -26.06 -11.18 1.30
C PHE A 250 -26.96 -11.07 0.06
N SER A 251 -27.91 -12.00 -0.13
CA SER A 251 -28.92 -11.88 -1.19
C SER A 251 -29.87 -10.72 -0.96
N HIS A 252 -30.23 -10.42 0.30
CA HIS A 252 -30.98 -9.21 0.63
C HIS A 252 -30.17 -7.94 0.33
N CYS A 253 -28.86 -7.94 0.57
CA CYS A 253 -27.98 -6.83 0.20
C CYS A 253 -28.01 -6.56 -1.31
N ILE A 254 -27.87 -7.61 -2.13
CA ILE A 254 -27.90 -7.53 -3.59
C ILE A 254 -29.27 -7.03 -4.10
N LYS A 255 -30.38 -7.44 -3.47
CA LYS A 255 -31.71 -6.91 -3.82
C LYS A 255 -31.83 -5.41 -3.58
N LEU A 256 -31.22 -4.88 -2.52
CA LEU A 256 -31.22 -3.45 -2.21
C LEU A 256 -30.23 -2.64 -3.06
N LYS A 257 -29.12 -3.27 -3.46
CA LYS A 257 -28.04 -2.70 -4.24
C LYS A 257 -27.45 -3.75 -5.18
N SER A 258 -28.01 -3.83 -6.39
CA SER A 258 -27.68 -4.86 -7.39
C SER A 258 -26.29 -4.75 -8.02
N THR A 259 -25.58 -3.66 -7.77
CA THR A 259 -24.22 -3.42 -8.28
C THR A 259 -23.17 -3.44 -7.18
N TRP A 260 -23.45 -4.06 -6.03
CA TRP A 260 -22.51 -4.10 -4.92
C TRP A 260 -21.56 -5.29 -5.01
N ASN A 261 -20.33 -5.07 -5.52
CA ASN A 261 -19.30 -6.11 -5.63
C ASN A 261 -19.08 -6.87 -4.30
N ASP A 262 -19.01 -6.17 -3.16
CA ASP A 262 -18.67 -6.77 -1.87
C ASP A 262 -19.74 -7.80 -1.44
N ALA A 263 -21.02 -7.54 -1.73
CA ALA A 263 -22.10 -8.47 -1.45
C ALA A 263 -22.07 -9.71 -2.35
N TYR A 264 -21.73 -9.56 -3.64
CA TYR A 264 -21.50 -10.70 -4.54
C TYR A 264 -20.30 -11.52 -4.09
N PHE A 265 -19.17 -10.86 -3.78
CA PHE A 265 -17.97 -11.52 -3.28
C PHE A 265 -18.24 -12.32 -1.99
N ALA A 266 -18.91 -11.70 -1.02
CA ALA A 266 -19.24 -12.35 0.26
C ALA A 266 -20.21 -13.53 0.07
N ARG A 267 -21.22 -13.37 -0.80
CA ARG A 267 -22.15 -14.47 -1.10
C ARG A 267 -21.48 -15.60 -1.88
N GLY A 268 -20.60 -15.29 -2.83
CA GLY A 268 -19.80 -16.26 -3.55
C GLY A 268 -18.90 -17.06 -2.61
N THR A 269 -18.28 -16.39 -1.64
CA THR A 269 -17.48 -17.04 -0.58
C THR A 269 -18.35 -17.94 0.30
N ALA A 270 -19.56 -17.50 0.67
CA ALA A 270 -20.51 -18.33 1.41
C ALA A 270 -20.98 -19.55 0.60
N TYR A 271 -21.23 -19.40 -0.72
CA TYR A 271 -21.54 -20.53 -1.60
C TYR A 271 -20.37 -21.52 -1.70
N LEU A 272 -19.14 -21.04 -1.83
CA LEU A 272 -17.93 -21.87 -1.86
C LEU A 272 -17.82 -22.73 -0.60
N ASN A 273 -17.97 -22.10 0.57
CA ASN A 273 -17.90 -22.80 1.86
C ASN A 273 -19.12 -23.71 2.11
N ASN A 274 -20.18 -23.55 1.33
CA ASN A 274 -21.36 -24.43 1.33
C ASN A 274 -21.33 -25.44 0.16
N ASN A 275 -20.17 -25.66 -0.46
CA ASN A 275 -19.95 -26.57 -1.59
C ASN A 275 -20.85 -26.31 -2.83
N GLN A 276 -21.38 -25.10 -2.98
CA GLN A 276 -22.19 -24.68 -4.12
C GLN A 276 -21.31 -23.99 -5.18
N PHE A 277 -20.39 -24.75 -5.77
CA PHE A 277 -19.30 -24.20 -6.60
C PHE A 277 -19.77 -23.37 -7.80
N GLU A 278 -20.78 -23.82 -8.55
CA GLU A 278 -21.25 -23.06 -9.73
C GLU A 278 -21.86 -21.70 -9.36
N LYS A 279 -22.55 -21.63 -8.21
CA LYS A 279 -23.09 -20.37 -7.71
C LYS A 279 -21.99 -19.45 -7.20
N ALA A 280 -20.97 -20.01 -6.55
CA ALA A 280 -19.78 -19.26 -6.14
C ALA A 280 -19.06 -18.66 -7.36
N LEU A 281 -18.81 -19.45 -8.40
CA LEU A 281 -18.19 -18.97 -9.66
C LEU A 281 -19.02 -17.87 -10.31
N ALA A 282 -20.35 -18.01 -10.36
CA ALA A 282 -21.24 -16.98 -10.91
C ALA A 282 -21.15 -15.66 -10.12
N ASP A 283 -21.14 -15.73 -8.79
CA ASP A 283 -21.02 -14.54 -7.94
C ASP A 283 -19.63 -13.89 -8.03
N PHE A 284 -18.54 -14.67 -8.10
CA PHE A 284 -17.20 -14.11 -8.31
C PHE A 284 -17.05 -13.48 -9.70
N ASN A 285 -17.65 -14.07 -10.74
CA ASN A 285 -17.71 -13.45 -12.07
C ASN A 285 -18.42 -12.11 -12.02
N GLN A 286 -19.56 -12.04 -11.33
CA GLN A 286 -20.29 -10.79 -11.18
C GLN A 286 -19.51 -9.74 -10.36
N ALA A 287 -18.83 -10.15 -9.29
CA ALA A 287 -17.97 -9.27 -8.51
C ALA A 287 -16.83 -8.67 -9.37
N ILE A 288 -16.15 -9.51 -10.16
CA ILE A 288 -15.08 -9.09 -11.08
C ILE A 288 -15.62 -8.18 -12.20
N GLN A 289 -16.82 -8.44 -12.72
CA GLN A 289 -17.43 -7.59 -13.73
C GLN A 289 -17.74 -6.18 -13.19
N ILE A 290 -18.16 -6.08 -11.94
CA ILE A 290 -18.45 -4.80 -11.27
C ILE A 290 -17.15 -4.06 -10.91
N GLU A 291 -16.19 -4.78 -10.32
CA GLU A 291 -14.89 -4.26 -9.87
C GLU A 291 -13.71 -5.12 -10.40
N PRO A 292 -13.22 -4.84 -11.61
CA PRO A 292 -12.12 -5.59 -12.22
C PRO A 292 -10.77 -5.53 -11.50
N LEU A 293 -10.60 -4.64 -10.53
CA LEU A 293 -9.40 -4.54 -9.69
C LEU A 293 -9.56 -5.22 -8.32
N ASP A 294 -10.62 -6.01 -8.11
CA ASP A 294 -10.79 -6.83 -6.89
C ASP A 294 -9.91 -8.09 -6.94
N ALA A 295 -8.69 -7.99 -6.40
CA ALA A 295 -7.73 -9.10 -6.38
C ALA A 295 -8.29 -10.36 -5.71
N TYR A 296 -9.03 -10.21 -4.62
CA TYR A 296 -9.57 -11.33 -3.84
C TYR A 296 -10.66 -12.09 -4.59
N ALA A 297 -11.44 -11.42 -5.44
CA ALA A 297 -12.44 -12.09 -6.26
C ALA A 297 -11.79 -13.05 -7.28
N TYR A 298 -10.66 -12.67 -7.88
CA TYR A 298 -9.89 -13.58 -8.75
C TYR A 298 -9.31 -14.76 -7.95
N THR A 299 -8.67 -14.49 -6.80
CA THR A 299 -8.12 -15.53 -5.91
C THR A 299 -9.19 -16.54 -5.51
N ASN A 300 -10.37 -16.08 -5.08
CA ASN A 300 -11.45 -16.98 -4.68
C ASN A 300 -12.10 -17.71 -5.86
N ARG A 301 -12.14 -17.11 -7.06
CA ARG A 301 -12.59 -17.83 -8.26
C ARG A 301 -11.65 -18.97 -8.62
N ALA A 302 -10.33 -18.74 -8.57
CA ALA A 302 -9.32 -19.78 -8.77
C ALA A 302 -9.45 -20.91 -7.74
N PHE A 303 -9.57 -20.59 -6.45
CA PHE A 303 -9.76 -21.60 -5.41
C PHE A 303 -11.10 -22.33 -5.51
N THR A 304 -12.14 -21.69 -6.03
CA THR A 304 -13.42 -22.36 -6.31
C THR A 304 -13.28 -23.39 -7.41
N LEU A 305 -12.53 -23.08 -8.47
CA LEU A 305 -12.23 -24.04 -9.55
C LEU A 305 -11.44 -25.24 -9.02
N LEU A 306 -10.40 -25.01 -8.21
CA LEU A 306 -9.63 -26.07 -7.55
C LEU A 306 -10.52 -26.96 -6.67
N ARG A 307 -11.32 -26.35 -5.80
CA ARG A 307 -12.25 -27.07 -4.90
C ARG A 307 -13.33 -27.86 -5.64
N LYS A 308 -13.82 -27.33 -6.77
CA LYS A 308 -14.77 -28.04 -7.63
C LYS A 308 -14.15 -29.31 -8.21
N GLN A 309 -12.92 -29.24 -8.71
CA GLN A 309 -12.19 -30.41 -9.22
C GLN A 309 -11.92 -31.44 -8.12
N GLU A 310 -11.44 -30.99 -6.95
CA GLU A 310 -11.26 -31.86 -5.77
C GLU A 310 -12.54 -32.63 -5.42
N PHE A 311 -13.68 -31.94 -5.44
CA PHE A 311 -14.97 -32.53 -5.11
C PHE A 311 -15.50 -33.47 -6.20
N GLU A 312 -15.30 -33.12 -7.47
CA GLU A 312 -15.66 -33.98 -8.61
C GLU A 312 -14.82 -35.26 -8.62
N ASP A 313 -13.51 -35.15 -8.38
CA ASP A 313 -12.60 -36.30 -8.27
C ASP A 313 -12.95 -37.20 -7.09
N ALA A 314 -13.21 -36.64 -5.91
CA ALA A 314 -13.57 -37.41 -4.73
C ALA A 314 -14.89 -38.20 -4.87
N ASN A 315 -15.76 -37.79 -5.81
CA ASN A 315 -17.02 -38.47 -6.11
C ASN A 315 -16.92 -39.42 -7.32
N LYS A 316 -15.76 -39.56 -7.97
CA LYS A 316 -15.56 -40.57 -9.02
C LYS A 316 -15.53 -41.97 -8.39
N PRO A 317 -16.09 -42.98 -9.07
CA PRO A 317 -15.95 -44.38 -8.65
C PRO A 317 -14.46 -44.74 -8.57
N GLU A 318 -14.06 -45.53 -7.57
CA GLU A 318 -12.65 -45.96 -7.38
C GLU A 318 -12.01 -46.59 -8.63
N SER A 319 -12.82 -47.16 -9.53
CA SER A 319 -12.36 -47.73 -10.80
C SER A 319 -11.80 -46.70 -11.80
N ASP A 320 -12.13 -45.42 -11.63
CA ASP A 320 -11.63 -44.31 -12.46
C ASP A 320 -10.49 -43.54 -11.78
N HIS A 321 -10.14 -43.88 -10.54
CA HIS A 321 -8.93 -43.35 -9.90
C HIS A 321 -7.69 -44.01 -10.54
N LYS A 322 -6.98 -43.26 -11.40
CA LYS A 322 -5.59 -43.59 -11.69
C LYS A 322 -4.84 -43.55 -10.35
N SER A 323 -4.33 -44.69 -9.89
CA SER A 323 -3.84 -44.88 -8.52
C SER A 323 -2.88 -43.76 -8.08
N PRO A 324 -3.11 -43.12 -6.91
CA PRO A 324 -2.18 -42.16 -6.37
C PRO A 324 -1.00 -42.90 -5.74
N ILE A 325 0.20 -42.64 -6.23
CA ILE A 325 1.44 -42.94 -5.50
C ILE A 325 1.47 -42.00 -4.28
N PHE A 326 1.68 -42.61 -3.10
CA PHE A 326 1.60 -42.01 -1.77
C PHE A 326 2.29 -40.63 -1.61
N GLY A 327 1.53 -39.69 -1.02
CA GLY A 327 2.05 -38.52 -0.31
C GLY A 327 2.06 -37.21 -1.12
N SER A 328 1.29 -36.21 -0.70
CA SER A 328 1.25 -34.81 -1.23
C SER A 328 0.54 -34.56 -2.57
N SER A 329 -0.40 -35.41 -2.97
CA SER A 329 -1.02 -35.38 -4.30
C SER A 329 -1.68 -34.03 -4.63
N LYS A 330 -1.09 -33.32 -5.60
CA LYS A 330 -1.75 -32.27 -6.39
C LYS A 330 -3.14 -32.76 -6.83
N VAL A 331 -4.11 -31.86 -6.78
CA VAL A 331 -5.43 -32.10 -7.37
C VAL A 331 -5.24 -32.35 -8.87
N ASP A 332 -5.87 -33.39 -9.42
CA ASP A 332 -5.86 -33.66 -10.85
C ASP A 332 -6.82 -32.67 -11.55
N VAL A 333 -6.32 -31.48 -11.84
CA VAL A 333 -7.08 -30.42 -12.49
C VAL A 333 -7.07 -30.63 -14.01
N THR A 334 -8.24 -30.47 -14.68
CA THR A 334 -8.28 -30.50 -16.15
C THR A 334 -7.43 -29.38 -16.78
N VAL A 335 -6.91 -29.60 -17.98
CA VAL A 335 -6.06 -28.62 -18.69
C VAL A 335 -6.79 -27.28 -18.85
N GLU A 336 -8.09 -27.32 -19.18
CA GLU A 336 -8.90 -26.11 -19.34
C GLU A 336 -9.10 -25.35 -18.01
N ALA A 337 -9.21 -26.07 -16.88
CA ALA A 337 -9.35 -25.43 -15.58
C ALA A 337 -8.02 -24.82 -15.10
N ILE A 338 -6.87 -25.47 -15.38
CA ILE A 338 -5.54 -24.96 -15.03
C ILE A 338 -5.29 -23.59 -15.67
N ASP A 339 -5.60 -23.41 -16.96
CA ASP A 339 -5.37 -22.13 -17.65
C ASP A 339 -6.12 -20.98 -16.96
N GLN A 340 -7.40 -21.17 -16.66
CA GLN A 340 -8.21 -20.15 -16.00
C GLN A 340 -7.79 -19.91 -14.54
N ILE A 341 -7.40 -20.96 -13.80
CA ILE A 341 -6.83 -20.85 -12.45
C ILE A 341 -5.57 -19.99 -12.49
N CYS A 342 -4.65 -20.27 -13.40
CA CYS A 342 -3.39 -19.56 -13.49
C CYS A 342 -3.57 -18.11 -13.92
N LYS A 343 -4.45 -17.86 -14.88
CA LYS A 343 -4.83 -16.51 -15.29
C LYS A 343 -5.37 -15.69 -14.11
N ASP A 344 -6.23 -16.29 -13.28
CA ASP A 344 -6.81 -15.61 -12.12
C ASP A 344 -5.78 -15.35 -11.02
N LEU A 345 -4.95 -16.35 -10.68
CA LEU A 345 -3.90 -16.18 -9.67
C LEU A 345 -2.85 -15.15 -10.10
N GLN A 346 -2.43 -15.17 -11.36
CA GLN A 346 -1.50 -14.17 -11.90
C GLN A 346 -2.13 -12.78 -11.91
N LYS A 347 -3.42 -12.67 -12.26
CA LYS A 347 -4.15 -11.40 -12.22
C LYS A 347 -4.26 -10.87 -10.79
N ALA A 348 -4.62 -11.70 -9.82
CA ALA A 348 -4.67 -11.33 -8.41
C ALA A 348 -3.30 -10.87 -7.88
N LYS A 349 -2.22 -11.60 -8.21
CA LYS A 349 -0.85 -11.19 -7.88
C LYS A 349 -0.51 -9.82 -8.47
N GLY A 350 -0.83 -9.60 -9.74
CA GLY A 350 -0.61 -8.32 -10.41
C GLY A 350 -1.44 -7.17 -9.84
N LEU A 351 -2.55 -7.47 -9.14
CA LEU A 351 -3.37 -6.51 -8.39
C LEU A 351 -2.91 -6.34 -6.93
N GLY A 352 -1.85 -7.03 -6.49
CA GLY A 352 -1.23 -6.87 -5.18
C GLY A 352 -1.65 -7.89 -4.12
N ASP A 353 -2.32 -8.99 -4.48
CA ASP A 353 -2.53 -10.10 -3.54
C ASP A 353 -1.22 -10.89 -3.37
N GLU A 354 -0.59 -10.71 -2.20
CA GLU A 354 0.64 -11.40 -1.79
C GLU A 354 0.37 -12.47 -0.72
N SER A 355 -0.88 -12.94 -0.60
CA SER A 355 -1.22 -13.96 0.37
C SER A 355 -0.42 -15.24 0.14
N ARG A 356 0.01 -15.87 1.24
CA ARG A 356 0.76 -17.13 1.20
C ARG A 356 0.04 -18.20 0.38
N MET A 357 -1.28 -18.29 0.53
CA MET A 357 -2.12 -19.24 -0.21
C MET A 357 -2.03 -19.03 -1.72
N LEU A 358 -2.12 -17.78 -2.19
CA LEU A 358 -1.99 -17.47 -3.62
C LEU A 358 -0.60 -17.84 -4.15
N LEU A 359 0.45 -17.50 -3.40
CA LEU A 359 1.83 -17.77 -3.83
C LEU A 359 2.12 -19.28 -3.91
N GLU A 360 1.64 -20.05 -2.93
CA GLU A 360 1.72 -21.52 -2.95
C GLU A 360 0.91 -22.11 -4.12
N ALA A 361 -0.29 -21.58 -4.40
CA ALA A 361 -1.10 -22.04 -5.53
C ALA A 361 -0.42 -21.78 -6.89
N LEU A 362 0.18 -20.60 -7.09
CA LEU A 362 0.95 -20.30 -8.30
C LEU A 362 2.11 -21.29 -8.50
N LEU A 363 2.88 -21.54 -7.44
CA LEU A 363 4.00 -22.50 -7.48
C LEU A 363 3.56 -23.93 -7.76
N ASN A 364 2.36 -24.31 -7.32
CA ASN A 364 1.88 -25.68 -7.47
C ASN A 364 1.24 -25.93 -8.84
N TYR A 365 0.53 -24.95 -9.41
CA TYR A 365 -0.34 -25.14 -10.57
C TYR A 365 0.11 -24.42 -11.84
N CYS A 366 0.97 -23.39 -11.76
CA CYS A 366 1.19 -22.43 -12.86
C CYS A 366 2.65 -22.33 -13.33
N ASN A 367 3.45 -23.38 -13.13
CA ASN A 367 4.85 -23.44 -13.55
C ASN A 367 5.01 -23.70 -15.04
#